data_AF-A0AAV2EA11-F1
#
_entry.id   AF-A0AAV2EA11-F1
#
_cell.length_a   1.000
_cell.length_b   1.000
_cell.length_c   1.000
_cell.angle_alpha   90.00
_cell.angle_beta   90.00
_cell.angle_gamma   90.00
#
_symmetry.space_group_name_H-M   'P 1'
#
loop_
_entity.id
_entity.type
_entity.pdbx_description
1 polymer ?
#
loop_
_entity_poly.entity_id
_entity_poly.type
_entity_poly.pdbx_seq_one_letter_code
_entity_poly.pdbx_strand_id
1 'polypeptide(L)'
;MQIRARSSFGGIPAEEHKIIAGSTGFPLGTFPVRYLGMPLMSGKLSKTDCQVLVEKITTRIRGWNSKSLSYDGRIQLISSVISSVLQYWMSVFLLPQSVLKGFEAICNMFLWGVVNNGTRAKALVAWEYVVALKAERVVLE
;
A
#
# COMPACT_ATOMS: atom_id res chain seq x y z
N MET A 1 20.87 9.94 -23.18
CA MET A 1 19.49 9.76 -22.65
C MET A 1 19.07 11.08 -22.00
N GLN A 2 18.39 11.98 -22.71
CA GLN A 2 17.98 13.28 -22.15
C GLN A 2 16.75 13.08 -21.25
N ILE A 3 16.90 13.34 -19.96
CA ILE A 3 15.80 13.37 -19.01
C ILE A 3 15.06 14.69 -19.25
N ARG A 4 13.94 14.65 -19.99
CA ARG A 4 13.11 15.85 -20.23
C ARG A 4 12.13 15.98 -19.07
N ALA A 5 12.38 16.93 -18.17
CA ALA A 5 11.46 17.24 -17.08
C ALA A 5 10.11 17.72 -17.65
N ARG A 6 9.01 17.26 -17.06
CA ARG A 6 7.64 17.66 -17.39
C ARG A 6 7.03 18.34 -16.18
N SER A 7 6.28 19.42 -16.40
CA SER A 7 5.57 20.14 -15.34
C SER A 7 4.11 19.69 -15.29
N SER A 8 3.67 19.21 -14.12
CA SER A 8 2.27 18.86 -13.86
C SER A 8 1.75 19.71 -12.70
N PHE A 9 0.64 20.40 -12.91
CA PHE A 9 0.07 21.35 -11.96
C PHE A 9 -1.27 20.85 -11.44
N GLY A 10 -1.40 20.71 -10.12
CA GLY A 10 -2.67 20.36 -9.48
C GLY A 10 -3.42 21.62 -9.06
N GLY A 11 -4.74 21.67 -9.31
CA GLY A 11 -5.61 22.74 -8.82
C GLY A 11 -5.54 24.09 -9.56
N ILE A 12 -4.84 24.18 -10.68
CA ILE A 12 -4.73 25.40 -11.49
C ILE A 12 -5.70 25.30 -12.71
N PRO A 13 -6.38 26.39 -13.11
CA PRO A 13 -7.21 26.41 -14.33
C PRO A 13 -6.38 26.14 -15.59
N ALA A 14 -6.99 25.49 -16.60
CA ALA A 14 -6.30 25.08 -17.82
C ALA A 14 -5.67 26.23 -18.64
N GLU A 15 -6.16 27.45 -18.47
CA GLU A 15 -5.62 28.65 -19.12
C GLU A 15 -4.24 29.03 -18.58
N GLU A 16 -4.05 28.94 -17.27
CA GLU A 16 -2.77 29.27 -16.62
C GLU A 16 -1.69 28.21 -16.88
N HIS A 17 -2.09 26.97 -17.16
CA HIS A 17 -1.16 25.90 -17.53
C HIS A 17 -0.32 26.27 -18.77
N LYS A 18 -0.93 26.93 -19.76
CA LYS A 18 -0.23 27.36 -20.98
C LYS A 18 0.74 28.50 -20.72
N ILE A 19 0.36 29.45 -19.86
CA ILE A 19 1.20 30.59 -19.48
C ILE A 19 2.44 30.10 -18.74
N ILE A 20 2.26 29.21 -17.76
CA ILE A 20 3.37 28.66 -16.97
C ILE A 20 4.26 27.75 -17.82
N ALA A 21 3.69 26.95 -18.74
CA ALA A 21 4.48 26.16 -19.67
C ALA A 21 5.32 27.05 -20.61
N GLY A 22 4.76 28.18 -21.05
CA GLY A 22 5.45 29.18 -21.87
C GLY A 22 6.60 29.88 -21.14
N SER A 23 6.45 30.18 -19.85
CA SER A 23 7.49 30.84 -19.06
C SER A 23 8.58 29.91 -18.56
N THR A 24 8.24 28.66 -18.24
CA THR A 24 9.18 27.67 -17.67
C THR A 24 9.91 26.84 -18.73
N GLY A 25 9.38 26.78 -19.97
CA GLY A 25 9.96 25.97 -21.06
C GLY A 25 9.79 24.46 -20.87
N PHE A 26 9.09 24.00 -19.84
CA PHE A 26 8.81 22.59 -19.61
C PHE A 26 7.50 22.16 -20.28
N PRO A 27 7.50 21.01 -20.99
CA PRO A 27 6.28 20.47 -21.56
C PRO A 27 5.31 20.01 -20.44
N LEU A 28 4.02 20.28 -20.65
CA LEU A 28 2.95 19.86 -19.75
C LEU A 28 2.91 18.34 -19.61
N GLY A 29 2.93 17.86 -18.36
CA GLY A 29 2.76 16.47 -18.00
C GLY A 29 1.33 16.15 -17.62
N THR A 30 0.82 15.01 -18.07
CA THR A 30 -0.52 14.52 -17.72
C THR A 30 -0.48 13.72 -16.41
N PHE A 31 -1.46 13.94 -15.54
CA PHE A 31 -1.69 13.07 -14.38
C PHE A 31 -2.19 11.69 -14.82
N PRO A 32 -1.96 10.62 -14.02
CA PRO A 32 -1.31 10.59 -12.70
C PRO A 32 0.23 10.48 -12.79
N VAL A 33 0.93 11.37 -12.10
CA VAL A 33 2.40 11.30 -11.98
C VAL A 33 2.73 10.39 -10.80
N ARG A 34 3.63 9.42 -10.97
CA ARG A 34 4.05 8.56 -9.83
C ARG A 34 5.22 9.21 -9.10
N TYR A 35 5.06 9.48 -7.81
CA TYR A 35 6.10 9.98 -6.93
C TYR A 35 6.30 9.03 -5.75
N LEU A 36 7.55 8.64 -5.50
CA LEU A 36 7.91 7.68 -4.44
C LEU A 36 7.07 6.38 -4.47
N GLY A 37 6.65 5.96 -5.67
CA GLY A 37 5.82 4.78 -5.89
C GLY A 37 4.33 4.95 -5.57
N MET A 38 3.86 6.16 -5.24
CA MET A 38 2.44 6.51 -5.12
C MET A 38 1.98 7.33 -6.32
N PRO A 39 0.73 7.18 -6.77
CA PRO A 39 0.16 8.10 -7.75
C PRO A 39 -0.11 9.46 -7.08
N LEU A 40 0.59 10.51 -7.51
CA LEU A 40 0.21 11.89 -7.25
C LEU A 40 -1.00 12.20 -8.12
N MET A 41 -2.12 12.38 -7.45
CA MET A 41 -3.39 12.75 -8.07
C MET A 41 -3.87 14.03 -7.40
N SER A 42 -4.47 14.92 -8.19
CA SER A 42 -5.06 16.15 -7.67
C SER A 42 -6.40 15.90 -6.93
N GLY A 43 -6.88 14.65 -6.87
CA GLY A 43 -8.20 14.28 -6.36
C GLY A 43 -8.18 13.12 -5.35
N LYS A 44 -9.37 12.65 -4.96
CA LYS A 44 -9.54 11.53 -4.02
C LYS A 44 -8.96 10.23 -4.59
N LEU A 45 -8.41 9.40 -3.71
CA LEU A 45 -7.81 8.10 -4.04
C LEU A 45 -8.87 7.19 -4.69
N SER A 46 -8.63 6.73 -5.92
CA SER A 46 -9.53 5.80 -6.58
C SER A 46 -9.31 4.37 -6.06
N LYS A 47 -10.33 3.52 -6.22
CA LYS A 47 -10.23 2.07 -5.92
C LYS A 47 -9.12 1.40 -6.72
N THR A 48 -8.85 1.88 -7.93
CA THR A 48 -7.76 1.39 -8.80
C THR A 48 -6.38 1.66 -8.21
N ASP A 49 -6.17 2.84 -7.60
CA ASP A 49 -4.90 3.18 -6.97
C ASP A 49 -4.68 2.35 -5.69
N CYS A 50 -5.77 2.07 -4.99
CA CYS A 50 -5.77 1.17 -3.84
C CYS A 50 -5.42 -0.28 -4.23
N GLN A 51 -5.84 -0.74 -5.42
CA GLN A 51 -5.45 -2.07 -5.91
C GLN A 51 -3.94 -2.20 -6.10
N VAL A 52 -3.28 -1.16 -6.61
CA VAL A 52 -1.81 -1.15 -6.76
C VAL A 52 -1.13 -1.33 -5.41
N LEU A 53 -1.67 -0.74 -4.33
CA LEU A 53 -1.16 -0.96 -2.98
C LEU A 53 -1.35 -2.40 -2.51
N VAL A 54 -2.55 -2.95 -2.70
CA VAL A 54 -2.89 -4.34 -2.36
C VAL A 54 -1.96 -5.31 -3.08
N GLU A 55 -1.72 -5.10 -4.37
CA GLU A 55 -0.85 -5.92 -5.20
C GLU A 55 0.62 -5.83 -4.77
N LYS A 56 1.12 -4.63 -4.45
CA LYS A 56 2.48 -4.44 -3.91
C LYS A 56 2.69 -5.22 -2.61
N ILE A 57 1.74 -5.11 -1.67
CA ILE A 57 1.82 -5.82 -0.40
C ILE A 57 1.72 -7.34 -0.64
N THR A 58 0.81 -7.78 -1.51
CA THR A 58 0.69 -9.20 -1.89
C THR A 58 2.01 -9.72 -2.47
N THR A 59 2.66 -8.97 -3.35
CA THR A 59 3.92 -9.36 -3.97
C THR A 59 5.04 -9.46 -2.93
N ARG A 60 5.12 -8.50 -1.99
CA ARG A 60 6.09 -8.55 -0.89
C ARG A 60 5.88 -9.78 0.00
N ILE A 61 4.63 -10.05 0.37
CA ILE A 61 4.24 -11.17 1.22
C ILE A 61 4.50 -12.52 0.54
N ARG A 62 4.20 -12.62 -0.77
CA ARG A 62 4.47 -13.82 -1.59
C ARG A 62 5.97 -14.05 -1.80
N GLY A 63 6.77 -12.98 -1.86
CA GLY A 63 8.22 -13.06 -1.95
C GLY A 63 8.87 -13.63 -0.68
N TRP A 64 8.18 -13.61 0.45
CA TRP A 64 8.67 -14.25 1.67
C TRP A 64 8.31 -15.72 1.71
N ASN A 65 9.32 -16.55 1.99
CA ASN A 65 9.13 -17.98 2.13
C ASN A 65 8.41 -18.29 3.45
N SER A 66 7.08 -18.26 3.42
CA SER A 66 6.22 -18.60 4.56
C SER A 66 6.52 -19.98 5.14
N LYS A 67 7.07 -20.92 4.35
CA LYS A 67 7.42 -22.27 4.80
C LYS A 67 8.66 -22.31 5.72
N SER A 68 9.50 -21.28 5.70
CA SER A 68 10.73 -21.21 6.50
C SER A 68 10.59 -20.48 7.84
N LEU A 69 9.47 -19.78 8.05
CA LEU A 69 9.24 -19.00 9.27
C LEU A 69 8.33 -19.74 10.26
N SER A 70 8.70 -19.67 11.53
CA SER A 70 7.84 -20.02 12.67
C SER A 70 6.60 -19.13 12.71
N TYR A 71 5.56 -19.57 13.43
CA TYR A 71 4.31 -18.81 13.57
C TYR A 71 4.54 -17.39 14.12
N ASP A 72 5.31 -17.25 15.19
CA ASP A 72 5.67 -15.95 15.75
C ASP A 72 6.51 -15.10 14.79
N GLY A 73 7.42 -15.72 14.04
CA GLY A 73 8.18 -15.04 12.99
C GLY A 73 7.28 -14.45 11.92
N ARG A 74 6.22 -15.17 11.51
CA ARG A 74 5.23 -14.66 10.55
C ARG A 74 4.47 -13.46 11.11
N ILE A 75 4.05 -13.49 12.37
CA ILE A 75 3.36 -12.37 13.03
C ILE A 75 4.25 -11.14 13.12
N GLN A 76 5.52 -11.31 13.51
CA GLN A 76 6.48 -10.22 13.60
C GLN A 76 6.79 -9.61 12.23
N LEU A 77 6.89 -10.43 11.19
CA LEU A 77 7.13 -9.98 9.82
C LEU A 77 5.92 -9.24 9.24
N ILE A 78 4.71 -9.79 9.40
CA ILE A 78 3.45 -9.11 9.08
C ILE A 78 3.46 -7.72 9.73
N SER A 79 3.68 -7.66 11.04
CA SER A 79 3.57 -6.38 11.74
C SER A 79 4.65 -5.39 11.32
N SER A 80 5.92 -5.77 11.21
CA SER A 80 6.98 -4.81 10.86
C SER A 80 6.78 -4.22 9.45
N VAL A 81 6.51 -5.06 8.47
CA VAL A 81 6.47 -4.61 7.07
C VAL A 81 5.10 -4.06 6.69
N ILE A 82 4.02 -4.65 7.19
CA ILE A 82 2.67 -4.18 6.85
C ILE A 82 2.37 -2.89 7.60
N SER A 83 2.76 -2.78 8.88
CA SER A 83 2.60 -1.50 9.59
C SER A 83 3.41 -0.40 8.92
N SER A 84 4.66 -0.64 8.50
CA SER A 84 5.45 0.42 7.84
C SER A 84 4.85 0.85 6.48
N VAL A 85 4.42 -0.09 5.63
CA VAL A 85 3.81 0.27 4.33
C VAL A 85 2.44 0.93 4.52
N LEU A 86 1.58 0.40 5.39
CA LEU A 86 0.26 0.98 5.64
C LEU A 86 0.38 2.36 6.30
N GLN A 87 1.29 2.54 7.25
CA GLN A 87 1.51 3.82 7.92
C GLN A 87 2.02 4.89 6.95
N TYR A 88 2.91 4.52 6.02
CA TYR A 88 3.31 5.42 4.93
C TYR A 88 2.10 5.84 4.08
N TRP A 89 1.24 4.90 3.66
CA TRP A 89 0.06 5.23 2.86
C TRP A 89 -1.02 6.01 3.61
N MET A 90 -1.24 5.71 4.88
CA MET A 90 -2.19 6.44 5.74
C MET A 90 -1.72 7.86 6.08
N SER A 91 -0.41 8.13 6.08
CA SER A 91 0.11 9.49 6.29
C SER A 91 -0.20 10.45 5.14
N VAL A 92 -0.41 9.92 3.92
CA VAL A 92 -0.64 10.70 2.70
C VAL A 92 -2.10 10.66 2.27
N PHE A 93 -2.79 9.53 2.48
CA PHE A 93 -4.16 9.31 2.01
C PHE A 93 -5.09 8.78 3.10
N LEU A 94 -6.36 9.15 3.00
CA LEU A 94 -7.45 8.49 3.72
C LEU A 94 -7.84 7.20 2.99
N LEU A 95 -7.50 6.04 3.56
CA LEU A 95 -7.78 4.75 2.95
C LEU A 95 -9.24 4.32 3.19
N PRO A 96 -9.97 3.87 2.15
CA PRO A 96 -11.30 3.31 2.34
C PRO A 96 -11.25 1.95 3.04
N GLN A 97 -12.26 1.66 3.86
CA GLN A 97 -12.35 0.40 4.63
C GLN A 97 -12.27 -0.86 3.75
N SER A 98 -12.74 -0.80 2.50
CA SER A 98 -12.66 -1.93 1.57
C SER A 98 -11.22 -2.39 1.32
N VAL A 99 -10.27 -1.46 1.34
CA VAL A 99 -8.85 -1.74 1.08
C VAL A 99 -8.22 -2.36 2.33
N LEU A 100 -8.57 -1.83 3.52
CA LEU A 100 -8.17 -2.40 4.81
C LEU A 100 -8.61 -3.86 4.94
N LYS A 101 -9.85 -4.18 4.57
CA LYS A 101 -10.34 -5.57 4.54
C LYS A 101 -9.56 -6.46 3.56
N GLY A 102 -9.16 -5.91 2.41
CA GLY A 102 -8.29 -6.61 1.46
C GLY A 102 -6.91 -6.92 2.04
N PHE A 103 -6.31 -5.97 2.79
CA PHE A 103 -5.05 -6.19 3.49
C PHE A 103 -5.17 -7.27 4.55
N GLU A 104 -6.19 -7.20 5.40
CA GLU A 104 -6.47 -8.18 6.43
C GLU A 104 -6.60 -9.60 5.86
N ALA A 105 -7.29 -9.75 4.71
CA ALA A 105 -7.41 -11.03 4.04
C ALA A 105 -6.04 -11.60 3.63
N ILE A 106 -5.14 -10.78 3.07
CA ILE A 106 -3.80 -11.20 2.66
C ILE A 106 -2.95 -11.56 3.88
N CYS A 107 -3.03 -10.79 4.96
CA CYS A 107 -2.32 -11.07 6.20
C CYS A 107 -2.74 -12.42 6.80
N ASN A 108 -4.05 -12.66 6.84
CA ASN A 108 -4.61 -13.95 7.27
C ASN A 108 -4.08 -15.10 6.40
N MET A 109 -4.11 -14.94 5.07
CA MET A 109 -3.58 -15.97 4.17
C MET A 109 -2.10 -16.27 4.40
N PHE A 110 -1.29 -15.26 4.70
CA PHE A 110 0.14 -15.44 5.01
C PHE A 110 0.37 -16.10 6.36
N LEU A 111 -0.33 -15.64 7.40
CA LEU A 111 -0.23 -16.17 8.76
C LEU A 111 -0.50 -17.67 8.78
N TRP A 112 -1.61 -18.09 8.15
CA TRP A 112 -2.05 -19.48 8.10
C TRP A 112 -1.37 -20.31 6.99
N GLY A 113 -0.43 -19.75 6.23
CA GLY A 113 0.39 -20.49 5.26
C GLY A 113 -0.33 -20.90 3.96
N VAL A 114 -1.43 -20.22 3.61
CA VAL A 114 -2.25 -20.51 2.41
C VAL A 114 -1.56 -20.15 1.10
N VAL A 115 -0.50 -19.35 1.16
CA VAL A 115 0.12 -18.66 0.02
C VAL A 115 0.64 -19.61 -1.08
N ASN A 116 0.84 -20.90 -0.79
CA ASN A 116 1.49 -21.84 -1.72
C ASN A 116 0.69 -23.08 -2.15
N ASN A 117 -0.45 -23.43 -1.54
CA ASN A 117 -1.00 -24.79 -1.69
C ASN A 117 -2.45 -24.91 -2.19
N GLY A 118 -3.13 -23.81 -2.59
CA GLY A 118 -4.49 -23.89 -3.17
C GLY A 118 -5.59 -24.40 -2.21
N THR A 119 -5.22 -24.88 -1.03
CA THR A 119 -6.12 -25.31 0.04
C THR A 119 -6.40 -24.11 0.94
N ARG A 120 -7.68 -23.74 1.09
CA ARG A 120 -8.09 -22.73 2.08
C ARG A 120 -7.71 -23.26 3.48
N ALA A 121 -6.63 -22.76 4.08
CA ALA A 121 -6.42 -23.00 5.50
C ALA A 121 -7.56 -22.28 6.24
N LYS A 122 -8.25 -23.00 7.12
CA LYS A 122 -9.18 -22.40 8.05
C LYS A 122 -8.36 -21.52 9.00
N ALA A 123 -8.69 -20.23 9.08
CA ALA A 123 -8.17 -19.39 10.13
C ALA A 123 -8.56 -20.04 11.48
N LEU A 124 -7.57 -20.38 12.31
CA LEU A 124 -7.83 -21.01 13.61
C LEU A 124 -8.32 -19.98 14.64
N VAL A 125 -8.05 -18.70 14.39
CA VAL A 125 -8.39 -17.57 15.26
C VAL A 125 -8.89 -16.42 14.39
N ALA A 126 -9.96 -15.75 14.84
CA ALA A 126 -10.46 -14.57 14.15
C ALA A 126 -9.45 -13.42 14.24
N TRP A 127 -9.32 -12.64 13.16
CA TRP A 127 -8.27 -11.64 13.02
C TRP A 127 -8.28 -10.57 14.13
N GLU A 128 -9.46 -10.20 14.60
CA GLU A 128 -9.65 -9.24 15.70
C GLU A 128 -8.89 -9.67 16.96
N TYR A 129 -8.89 -10.97 17.29
CA TYR A 129 -8.13 -11.49 18.43
C TYR A 129 -6.62 -11.48 18.19
N VAL A 130 -6.17 -11.68 16.95
CA VAL A 130 -4.73 -11.62 16.61
C VAL A 130 -4.20 -10.20 16.82
N VAL A 131 -5.00 -9.18 16.50
CA VAL A 131 -4.66 -7.77 16.71
C VAL A 131 -4.70 -7.42 18.21
N ALA A 132 -5.73 -7.88 18.93
CA ALA A 132 -5.89 -7.62 20.36
C ALA A 132 -4.78 -8.25 21.21
N LEU A 133 -4.43 -9.52 20.95
CA LEU A 133 -3.34 -10.23 21.65
C LEU A 133 -2.00 -9.51 21.53
N LYS A 134 -1.79 -8.75 20.45
CA LYS A 134 -0.58 -7.95 20.27
C LYS A 134 -0.60 -6.65 21.05
N ALA A 135 -1.76 -5.98 21.13
CA ALA A 135 -1.89 -4.77 21.95
C ALA A 135 -1.60 -5.07 23.42
N GLU A 136 -2.07 -6.22 23.92
CA GLU A 136 -1.84 -6.65 25.30
C GLU A 136 -0.38 -7.04 25.56
N ARG A 137 0.30 -7.66 24.59
CA ARG A 137 1.72 -8.05 24.72
C ARG A 137 2.68 -6.85 24.71
N VAL A 138 2.34 -5.73 24.06
CA VAL A 138 3.14 -4.49 24.07
C VAL A 138 2.98 -3.67 25.36
N VAL A 139 1.90 -3.88 26.12
CA VAL A 139 1.65 -3.17 27.39
C VAL A 139 2.34 -3.86 28.58
N LEU A 140 2.80 -5.11 28.39
CA LEU A 140 3.44 -5.93 29.43
C LEU A 140 4.98 -5.99 29.31
N GLU A 141 5.56 -5.28 28.35
CA GLU A 141 7.00 -5.02 28.21
C GLU A 141 7.30 -3.53 28.46
#